data_AF-A0A963JWR9-F1
#
_entry.id   AF-A0A963JWR9-F1
#
_cell.length_a   1.000
_cell.length_b   1.000
_cell.length_c   1.000
_cell.angle_alpha   90.00
_cell.angle_beta   90.00
_cell.angle_gamma   90.00
#
_symmetry.space_group_name_H-M   'P 1'
#
loop_
_entity.id
_entity.type
_entity.pdbx_description
1 polymer ?
#
loop_
_entity_poly.entity_id
_entity_poly.type
_entity_poly.pdbx_seq_one_letter_code
_entity_poly.pdbx_strand_id
1 'polypeptide(L)'
;MSALPSHMLGVHAAAGRPLPAAMPGLDYELTVPQDARQALARGWLWLGLLALVGSGLFSILLVLSRTPYVNQWLPAANFFQVSLVLHVDLSVLVWFVAQGGMLWSIHGTRRGTHWGWLALAVAAVGTLAMALAPFLNRGDPVMANYIPVLDSPLFLGGLVVFGAGTALLVLRSLLAAPRLGLEYDGRGALDFGLSSAAIATAVGLLAFAWSYAVLPTALHGKAYYEILFWGGGHALQFTWTLLMLVGWLWLASACGARVPLSPRVVVLMFALALVGVFITPYAYLAHDITSVEHRNLLTWAMRAGGGPAIVPVGLAVVYAIATTRLDSDTLRPLRAALLASVLLFAAGGVIGIFIQGSNVRIPAHYHGCIVGVTLALMGVVYKTLPA
;
A
#
# COMPACT_ATOMS: atom_id res chain seq x y z
N MET A 1 71.78 -9.41 44.69
CA MET A 1 70.49 -8.69 44.61
C MET A 1 70.32 -8.20 43.17
N SER A 2 69.59 -8.98 42.39
CA SER A 2 69.34 -8.79 40.95
C SER A 2 68.03 -8.03 40.73
N ALA A 3 68.08 -6.93 39.98
CA ALA A 3 66.89 -6.17 39.59
C ALA A 3 66.35 -6.69 38.24
N LEU A 4 65.06 -7.03 38.21
CA LEU A 4 64.30 -7.48 37.05
C LEU A 4 63.86 -6.29 36.16
N PRO A 5 63.78 -6.45 34.82
CA PRO A 5 63.16 -5.46 33.94
C PRO A 5 61.63 -5.61 33.86
N SER A 6 60.93 -4.48 33.79
CA SER A 6 59.49 -4.35 33.65
C SER A 6 59.01 -4.69 32.22
N HIS A 7 58.12 -5.68 32.11
CA HIS A 7 57.41 -5.97 30.86
C HIS A 7 56.27 -4.96 30.65
N MET A 8 56.37 -4.13 29.61
CA MET A 8 55.21 -3.40 29.06
C MET A 8 54.43 -4.33 28.12
N LEU A 9 53.20 -4.68 28.51
CA LEU A 9 52.22 -5.34 27.65
C LEU A 9 51.77 -4.36 26.56
N GLY A 10 52.23 -4.59 25.33
CA GLY A 10 51.71 -3.91 24.15
C GLY A 10 50.27 -4.31 23.89
N VAL A 11 49.35 -3.38 24.08
CA VAL A 11 47.96 -3.50 23.62
C VAL A 11 48.01 -3.38 22.10
N HIS A 12 48.01 -4.52 21.40
CA HIS A 12 47.72 -4.55 19.97
C HIS A 12 46.27 -4.10 19.78
N ALA A 13 46.10 -2.84 19.39
CA ALA A 13 44.86 -2.38 18.80
C ALA A 13 44.58 -3.27 17.57
N ALA A 14 43.55 -4.12 17.68
CA ALA A 14 43.05 -4.88 16.55
C ALA A 14 42.60 -3.85 15.49
N ALA A 15 43.41 -3.68 14.46
CA ALA A 15 43.02 -2.93 13.27
C ALA A 15 41.73 -3.57 12.75
N GLY A 16 40.62 -2.87 12.91
CA GLY A 16 39.32 -3.32 12.41
C GLY A 16 39.49 -3.70 10.94
N ARG A 17 39.07 -4.91 10.58
CA ARG A 17 39.01 -5.34 9.19
C ARG A 17 38.38 -4.20 8.37
N PRO A 18 38.99 -3.74 7.27
CA PRO A 18 38.34 -2.82 6.38
C PRO A 18 36.99 -3.44 6.00
N LEU A 19 35.91 -2.69 6.17
CA LEU A 19 34.62 -3.07 5.60
C LEU A 19 34.86 -3.40 4.12
N PRO A 20 34.30 -4.51 3.59
CA PRO A 20 34.43 -4.83 2.19
C PRO A 20 34.11 -3.60 1.34
N ALA A 21 34.92 -3.34 0.31
CA ALA A 21 34.68 -2.28 -0.65
C ALA A 21 33.21 -2.34 -1.12
N ALA A 22 32.57 -1.16 -1.24
CA ALA A 22 31.17 -1.06 -1.63
C ALA A 22 30.92 -1.90 -2.88
N MET A 23 30.10 -2.95 -2.79
CA MET A 23 29.69 -3.68 -3.98
C MET A 23 28.73 -2.76 -4.76
N PRO A 24 29.10 -2.33 -5.97
CA PRO A 24 28.22 -1.49 -6.80
C PRO A 24 26.90 -2.23 -7.06
N GLY A 25 25.76 -1.54 -6.95
CA GLY A 25 24.44 -2.09 -7.31
C GLY A 25 23.56 -2.63 -6.17
N LEU A 26 23.93 -2.39 -4.90
CA LEU A 26 23.09 -2.71 -3.72
C LEU A 26 22.20 -1.54 -3.25
N ASP A 27 22.26 -0.39 -3.92
CA ASP A 27 21.49 0.79 -3.53
C ASP A 27 20.08 0.71 -4.12
N TYR A 28 19.08 0.59 -3.24
CA TYR A 28 17.67 0.55 -3.60
C TYR A 28 17.14 1.98 -3.72
N GLU A 29 17.53 2.70 -4.76
CA GLU A 29 17.16 4.09 -4.99
C GLU A 29 16.37 4.27 -6.30
N LEU A 30 15.29 5.06 -6.24
CA LEU A 30 14.54 5.51 -7.39
C LEU A 30 14.85 6.98 -7.69
N THR A 31 15.13 7.29 -8.95
CA THR A 31 15.33 8.68 -9.38
C THR A 31 13.98 9.34 -9.63
N VAL A 32 13.71 10.46 -8.95
CA VAL A 32 12.54 11.30 -9.25
C VAL A 32 12.81 12.06 -10.56
N PRO A 33 11.96 11.92 -11.59
CA PRO A 33 12.19 12.56 -12.87
C PRO A 33 11.99 14.08 -12.78
N GLN A 34 12.77 14.84 -13.55
CA GLN A 34 12.69 16.30 -13.66
C GLN A 34 11.93 16.75 -14.93
N ASP A 35 10.87 16.02 -15.27
CA ASP A 35 10.08 16.25 -16.48
C ASP A 35 8.57 16.19 -16.21
N ALA A 36 7.75 16.17 -17.27
CA ALA A 36 6.29 16.17 -17.15
C ALA A 36 5.71 15.08 -16.23
N ARG A 37 6.46 13.98 -15.98
CA ARG A 37 6.09 12.95 -15.01
C ARG A 37 6.03 13.47 -13.58
N GLN A 38 6.90 14.39 -13.21
CA GLN A 38 6.92 15.02 -11.88
C GLN A 38 5.64 15.82 -11.63
N ALA A 39 5.19 16.58 -12.63
CA ALA A 39 3.93 17.34 -12.53
C ALA A 39 2.73 16.39 -12.37
N LEU A 40 2.69 15.31 -13.15
CA LEU A 40 1.64 14.30 -13.02
C LEU A 40 1.68 13.59 -11.66
N ALA A 41 2.86 13.20 -11.17
CA ALA A 41 3.04 12.58 -9.85
C ALA A 41 2.56 13.51 -8.72
N ARG A 42 2.86 14.82 -8.82
CA ARG A 42 2.33 15.84 -7.90
C ARG A 42 0.81 15.96 -7.97
N GLY A 43 0.21 15.85 -9.16
CA GLY A 43 -1.25 15.84 -9.31
C GLY A 43 -1.91 14.68 -8.57
N TRP A 44 -1.35 13.47 -8.69
CA TRP A 44 -1.79 12.30 -7.92
C TRP A 44 -1.60 12.49 -6.41
N LEU A 45 -0.46 13.06 -6.00
CA LEU A 45 -0.22 13.37 -4.59
C LEU A 45 -1.28 14.34 -4.03
N TRP A 46 -1.67 15.36 -4.79
CA TRP A 46 -2.73 16.28 -4.36
C TRP A 46 -4.07 15.57 -4.16
N LEU A 47 -4.48 14.68 -5.07
CA LEU A 47 -5.69 13.88 -4.88
C LEU A 47 -5.60 13.05 -3.61
N GLY A 48 -4.46 12.39 -3.37
CA GLY A 48 -4.22 11.60 -2.16
C GLY A 48 -4.27 12.43 -0.88
N LEU A 49 -3.59 13.59 -0.85
CA LEU A 49 -3.57 14.49 0.30
C LEU A 49 -4.98 15.01 0.63
N LEU A 50 -5.75 15.45 -0.37
CA LEU A 50 -7.12 15.91 -0.18
C LEU A 50 -8.02 14.78 0.33
N ALA A 51 -7.85 13.56 -0.19
CA ALA A 51 -8.56 12.38 0.30
C ALA A 51 -8.23 12.07 1.76
N LEU A 52 -6.95 12.11 2.16
CA LEU A 52 -6.55 11.92 3.56
C LEU A 52 -7.09 13.01 4.48
N VAL A 53 -7.08 14.27 4.06
CA VAL A 53 -7.70 15.37 4.83
C VAL A 53 -9.19 15.11 5.02
N GLY A 54 -9.92 14.80 3.95
CA GLY A 54 -11.34 14.45 4.03
C GLY A 54 -11.59 13.26 4.95
N SER A 55 -10.81 12.19 4.79
CA SER A 55 -10.88 11.00 5.64
C SER A 55 -10.59 11.31 7.11
N GLY A 56 -9.62 12.19 7.40
CA GLY A 56 -9.30 12.64 8.75
C GLY A 56 -10.46 13.38 9.40
N LEU A 57 -11.16 14.25 8.65
CA LEU A 57 -12.39 14.89 9.13
C LEU A 57 -13.47 13.86 9.47
N PHE A 58 -13.71 12.87 8.60
CA PHE A 58 -14.65 11.79 8.90
C PHE A 58 -14.22 10.92 10.09
N SER A 59 -12.90 10.74 10.32
CA SER A 59 -12.40 10.04 11.51
C SER A 59 -12.76 10.76 12.81
N ILE A 60 -12.73 12.10 12.82
CA ILE A 60 -13.17 12.91 13.96
C ILE A 60 -14.68 12.70 14.17
N LEU A 61 -15.48 12.72 13.10
CA LEU A 61 -16.92 12.46 13.16
C LEU A 61 -17.23 11.06 13.73
N LEU A 62 -16.43 10.04 13.36
CA LEU A 62 -16.55 8.70 13.94
C LEU A 62 -16.32 8.70 15.45
N VAL A 63 -15.25 9.34 15.92
CA VAL A 63 -14.96 9.45 17.36
C VAL A 63 -16.09 10.18 18.08
N LEU A 64 -16.56 11.31 17.55
CA LEU A 64 -17.68 12.07 18.13
C LEU A 64 -18.96 11.23 18.21
N SER A 65 -19.26 10.45 17.17
CA SER A 65 -20.45 9.58 17.15
C SER A 65 -20.40 8.39 18.11
N ARG A 66 -19.22 8.05 18.63
CA ARG A 66 -19.02 7.02 19.66
C ARG A 66 -18.78 7.61 21.05
N THR A 67 -18.69 8.93 21.16
CA THR A 67 -18.45 9.63 22.43
C THR A 67 -19.78 9.77 23.19
N PRO A 68 -19.90 9.24 24.43
CA PRO A 68 -21.10 9.41 25.24
C PRO A 68 -21.47 10.89 25.39
N TYR A 69 -22.77 11.18 25.45
CA TYR A 69 -23.37 12.53 25.49
C TYR A 69 -23.22 13.36 24.20
N VAL A 70 -22.12 13.23 23.45
CA VAL A 70 -21.94 13.92 22.16
C VAL A 70 -22.78 13.27 21.05
N ASN A 71 -22.85 11.93 21.05
CA ASN A 71 -23.57 11.17 20.03
C ASN A 71 -25.07 11.52 19.94
N GLN A 72 -25.67 12.01 21.03
CA GLN A 72 -27.08 12.42 21.11
C GLN A 72 -27.39 13.66 20.25
N TRP A 73 -26.38 14.45 19.90
CA TRP A 73 -26.53 15.69 19.13
C TRP A 73 -26.34 15.48 17.62
N LEU A 74 -26.06 14.24 17.19
CA LEU A 74 -25.79 13.94 15.78
C LEU A 74 -27.08 13.66 15.00
N PRO A 75 -27.15 14.09 13.74
CA PRO A 75 -28.42 14.23 13.01
C PRO A 75 -29.07 12.91 12.56
N ALA A 76 -28.38 11.77 12.58
CA ALA A 76 -28.91 10.50 12.07
C ALA A 76 -28.44 9.27 12.86
N ALA A 77 -29.32 8.27 12.99
CA ALA A 77 -29.00 7.00 13.66
C ALA A 77 -27.89 6.18 12.97
N ASN A 78 -27.73 6.36 11.66
CA ASN A 78 -26.69 5.71 10.85
C ASN A 78 -25.46 6.62 10.59
N PHE A 79 -25.32 7.74 11.32
CA PHE A 79 -24.27 8.73 11.09
C PHE A 79 -22.86 8.15 11.22
N PHE A 80 -22.66 7.22 12.18
CA PHE A 80 -21.40 6.49 12.33
C PHE A 80 -21.08 5.69 11.07
N GLN A 81 -22.03 4.91 10.55
CA GLN A 81 -21.82 4.03 9.40
C GLN A 81 -21.56 4.84 8.12
N VAL A 82 -22.31 5.92 7.90
CA VAL A 82 -22.06 6.82 6.76
C VAL A 82 -20.66 7.44 6.84
N SER A 83 -20.27 7.95 8.01
CA SER A 83 -18.93 8.49 8.21
C SER A 83 -17.85 7.42 8.01
N LEU A 84 -18.15 6.16 8.35
CA LEU A 84 -17.23 5.05 8.24
C LEU A 84 -16.98 4.66 6.78
N VAL A 85 -18.04 4.63 5.95
CA VAL A 85 -17.89 4.43 4.48
C VAL A 85 -16.88 5.45 3.94
N LEU A 86 -17.18 6.73 4.13
CA LEU A 86 -16.40 7.83 3.57
C LEU A 86 -14.96 7.85 4.10
N HIS A 87 -14.78 7.60 5.40
CA HIS A 87 -13.46 7.50 6.01
C HIS A 87 -12.61 6.42 5.34
N VAL A 88 -13.16 5.19 5.21
CA VAL A 88 -12.44 4.04 4.66
C VAL A 88 -12.15 4.23 3.18
N ASP A 89 -13.13 4.61 2.36
CA ASP A 89 -12.92 4.81 0.93
C ASP A 89 -11.86 5.90 0.66
N LEU A 90 -11.90 7.01 1.40
CA LEU A 90 -10.92 8.07 1.21
C LEU A 90 -9.52 7.72 1.73
N SER A 91 -9.41 7.05 2.90
CA SER A 91 -8.10 6.72 3.51
C SER A 91 -7.44 5.47 2.93
N VAL A 92 -8.22 4.54 2.37
CA VAL A 92 -7.70 3.27 1.87
C VAL A 92 -7.76 3.25 0.36
N LEU A 93 -8.96 3.36 -0.22
CA LEU A 93 -9.15 3.19 -1.66
C LEU A 93 -8.54 4.35 -2.44
N VAL A 94 -9.00 5.59 -2.19
CA VAL A 94 -8.55 6.77 -2.95
C VAL A 94 -7.10 7.12 -2.64
N TRP A 95 -6.73 7.17 -1.34
CA TRP A 95 -5.35 7.44 -0.93
C TRP A 95 -4.36 6.43 -1.53
N PHE A 96 -4.57 5.12 -1.41
CA PHE A 96 -3.59 4.17 -1.94
C PHE A 96 -3.51 4.12 -3.46
N VAL A 97 -4.64 4.25 -4.16
CA VAL A 97 -4.60 4.39 -5.63
C VAL A 97 -3.85 5.66 -6.03
N ALA A 98 -4.06 6.78 -5.33
CA ALA A 98 -3.35 8.01 -5.60
C ALA A 98 -1.84 7.88 -5.37
N GLN A 99 -1.43 7.19 -4.30
CA GLN A 99 0.00 6.89 -4.06
C GLN A 99 0.59 5.94 -5.12
N GLY A 100 -0.18 4.95 -5.58
CA GLY A 100 0.17 4.14 -6.75
C GLY A 100 0.32 5.02 -8.00
N GLY A 101 -0.61 5.94 -8.25
CA GLY A 101 -0.57 6.90 -9.35
C GLY A 101 0.67 7.79 -9.33
N MET A 102 1.05 8.28 -8.15
CA MET A 102 2.29 9.02 -7.93
C MET A 102 3.52 8.17 -8.28
N LEU A 103 3.64 6.98 -7.67
CA LEU A 103 4.78 6.10 -7.84
C LEU A 103 4.93 5.57 -9.28
N TRP A 104 3.84 5.16 -9.91
CA TRP A 104 3.86 4.70 -11.30
C TRP A 104 4.10 5.85 -12.29
N SER A 105 3.75 7.08 -11.95
CA SER A 105 4.13 8.25 -12.75
C SER A 105 5.62 8.54 -12.69
N ILE A 106 6.24 8.39 -11.51
CA ILE A 106 7.70 8.49 -11.31
C ILE A 106 8.43 7.38 -12.08
N HIS A 107 7.96 6.14 -11.93
CA HIS A 107 8.55 4.93 -12.52
C HIS A 107 8.43 4.88 -14.05
N GLY A 108 7.25 5.19 -14.60
CA GLY A 108 6.98 5.07 -16.03
C GLY A 108 7.76 6.03 -16.92
N THR A 109 7.74 5.78 -18.22
CA THR A 109 8.26 6.70 -19.26
C THR A 109 7.32 7.89 -19.50
N ARG A 110 7.71 8.83 -20.38
CA ARG A 110 6.85 9.94 -20.83
C ARG A 110 5.69 9.50 -21.74
N ARG A 111 5.61 8.21 -22.08
CA ARG A 111 4.55 7.69 -22.94
C ARG A 111 3.18 7.89 -22.28
N GLY A 112 2.21 8.35 -23.08
CA GLY A 112 0.82 8.48 -22.62
C GLY A 112 0.62 9.43 -21.44
N THR A 113 1.44 10.48 -21.27
CA THR A 113 1.24 11.46 -20.17
C THR A 113 -0.16 12.08 -20.16
N HIS A 114 -0.75 12.31 -21.33
CA HIS A 114 -2.14 12.79 -21.45
C HIS A 114 -3.17 11.78 -20.91
N TRP A 115 -2.93 10.46 -21.08
CA TRP A 115 -3.76 9.41 -20.48
C TRP A 115 -3.62 9.43 -18.96
N GLY A 116 -2.43 9.77 -18.46
CA GLY A 116 -2.19 9.92 -17.02
C GLY A 116 -2.98 11.06 -16.40
N TRP A 117 -3.01 12.23 -17.07
CA TRP A 117 -3.84 13.36 -16.63
C TRP A 117 -5.33 13.07 -16.75
N LEU A 118 -5.76 12.37 -17.81
CA LEU A 118 -7.14 11.91 -17.95
C LEU A 118 -7.52 10.93 -16.83
N ALA A 119 -6.65 9.96 -16.51
CA ALA A 119 -6.86 9.03 -15.41
C ALA A 119 -7.03 9.75 -14.07
N LEU A 120 -6.18 10.74 -13.80
CA LEU A 120 -6.27 11.57 -12.61
C LEU A 120 -7.58 12.37 -12.56
N ALA A 121 -7.98 13.00 -13.67
CA ALA A 121 -9.21 13.78 -13.74
C ALA A 121 -10.45 12.89 -13.52
N VAL A 122 -10.51 11.73 -14.17
CA VAL A 122 -11.60 10.75 -14.01
C VAL A 122 -11.64 10.23 -12.57
N ALA A 123 -10.50 9.86 -12.00
CA ALA A 123 -10.42 9.43 -10.60
C ALA A 123 -10.88 10.54 -9.64
N ALA A 124 -10.47 11.79 -9.85
CA ALA A 124 -10.87 12.92 -9.03
C ALA A 124 -12.38 13.18 -9.09
N VAL A 125 -13.00 13.07 -10.28
CA VAL A 125 -14.46 13.18 -10.43
C VAL A 125 -15.19 12.07 -9.68
N GLY A 126 -14.71 10.82 -9.80
CA GLY A 126 -15.26 9.69 -9.06
C GLY A 126 -15.16 9.87 -7.54
N THR A 127 -14.00 10.30 -7.06
CA THR A 127 -13.77 10.65 -5.64
C THR A 127 -14.71 11.74 -5.16
N LEU A 128 -14.89 12.81 -5.94
CA LEU A 128 -15.78 13.91 -5.58
C LEU A 128 -17.24 13.44 -5.51
N ALA A 129 -17.68 12.62 -6.47
CA ALA A 129 -19.03 12.04 -6.45
C ALA A 129 -19.26 11.18 -5.20
N MET A 130 -18.32 10.30 -4.85
CA MET A 130 -18.40 9.49 -3.62
C MET A 130 -18.44 10.39 -2.36
N ALA A 131 -17.58 11.41 -2.29
CA ALA A 131 -17.50 12.32 -1.15
C ALA A 131 -18.76 13.19 -0.95
N LEU A 132 -19.43 13.57 -2.05
CA LEU A 132 -20.64 14.40 -2.02
C LEU A 132 -21.93 13.59 -1.84
N ALA A 133 -21.90 12.27 -2.06
CA ALA A 133 -23.08 11.42 -1.97
C ALA A 133 -23.88 11.54 -0.67
N PRO A 134 -23.28 11.55 0.54
CA PRO A 134 -24.04 11.73 1.80
C PRO A 134 -24.89 13.00 1.85
N PHE A 135 -24.49 14.04 1.13
CA PHE A 135 -25.11 15.37 1.18
C PHE A 135 -26.14 15.56 0.06
N LEU A 136 -25.87 15.03 -1.13
CA LEU A 136 -26.66 15.28 -2.33
C LEU A 136 -27.59 14.12 -2.72
N ASN A 137 -27.25 12.89 -2.35
CA ASN A 137 -27.98 11.68 -2.73
C ASN A 137 -27.77 10.59 -1.68
N ARG A 138 -28.49 10.71 -0.56
CA ARG A 138 -28.41 9.80 0.59
C ARG A 138 -28.75 8.37 0.16
N GLY A 139 -27.92 7.43 0.60
CA GLY A 139 -28.15 5.99 0.48
C GLY A 139 -27.88 5.29 1.80
N ASP A 140 -28.36 4.05 1.89
CA ASP A 140 -28.13 3.23 3.08
C ASP A 140 -26.66 2.78 3.13
N PRO A 141 -25.97 2.92 4.28
CA PRO A 141 -24.58 2.50 4.39
C PRO A 141 -24.48 0.97 4.53
N VAL A 142 -23.70 0.35 3.65
CA VAL A 142 -23.44 -1.09 3.62
C VAL A 142 -21.99 -1.38 3.98
N MET A 143 -21.78 -2.01 5.14
CA MET A 143 -20.45 -2.36 5.65
C MET A 143 -19.94 -3.68 5.05
N ALA A 144 -19.63 -3.66 3.76
CA ALA A 144 -18.95 -4.77 3.09
C ALA A 144 -17.44 -4.73 3.37
N ASN A 145 -16.77 -5.89 3.32
CA ASN A 145 -15.31 -5.93 3.36
C ASN A 145 -14.72 -5.27 2.10
N TYR A 146 -13.51 -4.71 2.26
CA TYR A 146 -12.73 -4.00 1.24
C TYR A 146 -13.28 -2.64 0.81
N ILE A 147 -14.47 -2.59 0.23
CA ILE A 147 -15.10 -1.37 -0.25
C ILE A 147 -16.50 -1.28 0.38
N PRO A 148 -16.64 -0.59 1.52
CA PRO A 148 -17.97 -0.26 2.03
C PRO A 148 -18.64 0.72 1.06
N VAL A 149 -19.97 0.74 1.02
CA VAL A 149 -20.67 1.61 0.06
C VAL A 149 -21.84 2.34 0.71
N LEU A 150 -22.19 3.48 0.13
CA LEU A 150 -23.55 4.00 0.25
C LEU A 150 -24.35 3.46 -0.93
N ASP A 151 -25.48 2.82 -0.64
CA ASP A 151 -26.36 2.29 -1.68
C ASP A 151 -27.19 3.45 -2.28
N SER A 152 -26.51 4.29 -3.07
CA SER A 152 -27.11 5.39 -3.81
C SER A 152 -26.48 5.56 -5.19
N PRO A 153 -27.25 6.00 -6.21
CA PRO A 153 -26.75 6.18 -7.56
C PRO A 153 -25.50 7.06 -7.67
N LEU A 154 -25.43 8.14 -6.89
CA LEU A 154 -24.28 9.06 -6.94
C LEU A 154 -23.01 8.41 -6.39
N PHE A 155 -23.11 7.67 -5.27
CA PHE A 155 -21.96 6.99 -4.69
C PHE A 155 -21.47 5.85 -5.59
N LEU A 156 -22.38 4.97 -6.02
CA LEU A 156 -22.04 3.82 -6.88
C LEU A 156 -21.54 4.27 -8.25
N GLY A 157 -22.16 5.29 -8.84
CA GLY A 157 -21.67 5.91 -10.08
C GLY A 157 -20.28 6.53 -9.89
N GLY A 158 -20.05 7.22 -8.77
CA GLY A 158 -18.75 7.75 -8.39
C GLY A 158 -17.68 6.65 -8.26
N LEU A 159 -18.02 5.52 -7.64
CA LEU A 159 -17.14 4.38 -7.49
C LEU A 159 -16.78 3.75 -8.85
N VAL A 160 -17.74 3.60 -9.75
CA VAL A 160 -17.49 3.11 -11.12
C VAL A 160 -16.57 4.07 -11.89
N VAL A 161 -16.84 5.38 -11.82
CA VAL A 161 -16.00 6.41 -12.45
C VAL A 161 -14.58 6.39 -11.87
N PHE A 162 -14.44 6.27 -10.55
CA PHE A 162 -13.14 6.12 -9.89
C PHE A 162 -12.40 4.85 -10.35
N GLY A 163 -13.12 3.73 -10.45
CA GLY A 163 -12.60 2.47 -10.99
C GLY A 163 -12.10 2.60 -12.43
N ALA A 164 -12.84 3.32 -13.29
CA ALA A 164 -12.43 3.60 -14.67
C ALA A 164 -11.16 4.47 -14.74
N GLY A 165 -11.06 5.49 -13.89
CA GLY A 165 -9.83 6.30 -13.75
C GLY A 165 -8.64 5.46 -13.28
N THR A 166 -8.87 4.54 -12.34
CA THR A 166 -7.86 3.59 -11.86
C THR A 166 -7.43 2.61 -12.96
N ALA A 167 -8.37 2.10 -13.75
CA ALA A 167 -8.06 1.23 -14.89
C ALA A 167 -7.22 1.94 -15.95
N LEU A 168 -7.54 3.20 -16.25
CA LEU A 168 -6.76 4.01 -17.18
C LEU A 168 -5.35 4.29 -16.64
N LEU A 169 -5.23 4.57 -15.33
CA LEU A 169 -3.94 4.72 -14.66
C LEU A 169 -3.10 3.45 -14.82
N VAL A 170 -3.65 2.29 -14.47
CA VAL A 170 -2.94 1.00 -14.51
C VAL A 170 -2.55 0.63 -15.95
N LEU A 171 -3.47 0.80 -16.91
CA LEU A 171 -3.17 0.56 -18.32
C LEU A 171 -2.00 1.42 -18.79
N ARG A 172 -2.00 2.72 -18.47
CA ARG A 172 -0.88 3.60 -18.78
C ARG A 172 0.40 3.11 -18.10
N SER A 173 0.35 2.78 -16.81
CA SER A 173 1.51 2.31 -16.05
C SER A 173 2.16 1.07 -16.68
N LEU A 174 1.35 0.10 -17.13
CA LEU A 174 1.83 -1.10 -17.81
C LEU A 174 2.42 -0.79 -19.20
N LEU A 175 1.77 0.08 -19.98
CA LEU A 175 2.24 0.46 -21.33
C LEU A 175 3.48 1.38 -21.32
N ALA A 176 3.64 2.15 -20.24
CA ALA A 176 4.73 3.09 -20.05
C ALA A 176 5.85 2.52 -19.16
N ALA A 177 5.73 1.29 -18.65
CA ALA A 177 6.73 0.66 -17.82
C ALA A 177 8.10 0.63 -18.53
N PRO A 178 9.21 0.98 -17.84
CA PRO A 178 10.55 0.79 -18.38
C PRO A 178 10.79 -0.67 -18.73
N ARG A 179 11.59 -0.93 -19.78
CA ARG A 179 12.04 -2.30 -20.07
C ARG A 179 12.97 -2.74 -18.94
N LEU A 180 12.62 -3.82 -18.27
CA LEU A 180 13.50 -4.45 -17.28
C LEU A 180 14.74 -4.97 -18.02
N GLY A 181 15.92 -4.46 -17.63
CA GLY A 181 17.20 -4.95 -18.14
C GLY A 181 17.56 -6.32 -17.56
N LEU A 182 18.59 -6.97 -18.11
CA LEU A 182 19.12 -8.22 -17.58
C LEU A 182 20.05 -8.01 -16.37
N GLU A 183 20.49 -6.78 -16.14
CA GLU A 183 21.26 -6.37 -14.97
C GLU A 183 20.29 -6.00 -13.84
N TYR A 184 20.23 -6.85 -12.81
CA TYR A 184 19.40 -6.63 -11.63
C TYR A 184 20.22 -5.95 -10.54
N ASP A 185 20.27 -4.62 -10.60
CA ASP A 185 20.72 -3.77 -9.50
C ASP A 185 19.55 -3.42 -8.56
N GLY A 186 19.82 -2.71 -7.46
CA GLY A 186 18.81 -2.33 -6.49
C GLY A 186 17.66 -1.52 -7.10
N ARG A 187 17.94 -0.64 -8.06
CA ARG A 187 16.92 0.11 -8.80
C ARG A 187 16.02 -0.82 -9.62
N GLY A 188 16.60 -1.73 -10.40
CA GLY A 188 15.85 -2.71 -11.21
C GLY A 188 14.95 -3.60 -10.35
N ALA A 189 15.36 -3.92 -9.13
CA ALA A 189 14.51 -4.63 -8.17
C ALA A 189 13.30 -3.81 -7.72
N LEU A 190 13.46 -2.50 -7.43
CA LEU A 190 12.34 -1.62 -7.11
C LEU A 190 11.40 -1.41 -8.30
N ASP A 191 11.94 -1.28 -9.51
CA ASP A 191 11.18 -1.20 -10.76
C ASP A 191 10.32 -2.45 -10.99
N PHE A 192 10.86 -3.65 -10.70
CA PHE A 192 10.10 -4.90 -10.71
C PHE A 192 8.98 -4.90 -9.67
N GLY A 193 9.24 -4.43 -8.45
CA GLY A 193 8.22 -4.31 -7.40
C GLY A 193 7.07 -3.36 -7.80
N LEU A 194 7.38 -2.21 -8.40
CA LEU A 194 6.37 -1.25 -8.88
C LEU A 194 5.54 -1.79 -10.04
N SER A 195 6.17 -2.50 -10.97
CA SER A 195 5.48 -3.19 -12.07
C SER A 195 4.57 -4.31 -11.53
N SER A 196 5.06 -5.07 -10.54
CA SER A 196 4.29 -6.12 -9.88
C SER A 196 3.05 -5.55 -9.18
N ALA A 197 3.17 -4.39 -8.54
CA ALA A 197 2.03 -3.71 -7.92
C ALA A 197 0.99 -3.28 -8.97
N ALA A 198 1.42 -2.76 -10.13
CA ALA A 198 0.51 -2.39 -11.22
C ALA A 198 -0.23 -3.62 -11.78
N ILE A 199 0.48 -4.74 -11.97
CA ILE A 199 -0.12 -6.02 -12.38
C ILE A 199 -1.14 -6.49 -11.35
N ALA A 200 -0.80 -6.39 -10.05
CA ALA A 200 -1.72 -6.78 -9.00
C ALA A 200 -3.01 -5.94 -8.97
N THR A 201 -2.89 -4.64 -9.26
CA THR A 201 -4.06 -3.76 -9.41
C THR A 201 -4.89 -4.14 -10.64
N ALA A 202 -4.25 -4.48 -11.76
CA ALA A 202 -4.95 -4.95 -12.96
C ALA A 202 -5.75 -6.23 -12.66
N VAL A 203 -5.16 -7.20 -11.96
CA VAL A 203 -5.85 -8.42 -11.52
C VAL A 203 -7.04 -8.06 -10.60
N GLY A 204 -6.86 -7.12 -9.68
CA GLY A 204 -7.95 -6.65 -8.82
C GLY A 204 -9.12 -6.04 -9.59
N LEU A 205 -8.84 -5.18 -10.56
CA LEU A 205 -9.86 -4.58 -11.43
C LEU A 205 -10.59 -5.62 -12.29
N LEU A 206 -9.85 -6.57 -12.85
CA LEU A 206 -10.44 -7.68 -13.62
C LEU A 206 -11.32 -8.56 -12.73
N ALA A 207 -10.90 -8.84 -11.50
CA ALA A 207 -11.70 -9.60 -10.54
C ALA A 207 -13.00 -8.87 -10.15
N PHE A 208 -12.96 -7.55 -9.92
CA PHE A 208 -14.19 -6.77 -9.70
C PHE A 208 -15.14 -6.83 -10.91
N ALA A 209 -14.60 -6.67 -12.13
CA ALA A 209 -15.39 -6.74 -13.36
C ALA A 209 -15.98 -8.14 -13.58
N TRP A 210 -15.20 -9.20 -13.33
CA TRP A 210 -15.67 -10.58 -13.41
C TRP A 210 -16.78 -10.83 -12.40
N SER A 211 -16.57 -10.48 -11.13
CA SER A 211 -17.62 -10.60 -10.11
C SER A 211 -18.88 -9.88 -10.52
N TYR A 212 -18.80 -8.61 -10.96
CA TYR A 212 -19.95 -7.86 -11.43
C TYR A 212 -20.71 -8.56 -12.58
N ALA A 213 -19.98 -9.16 -13.51
CA ALA A 213 -20.56 -9.80 -14.68
C ALA A 213 -21.30 -11.12 -14.38
N VAL A 214 -20.89 -11.85 -13.33
CA VAL A 214 -21.43 -13.20 -13.05
C VAL A 214 -22.25 -13.27 -11.76
N LEU A 215 -22.26 -12.22 -10.94
CA LEU A 215 -22.96 -12.24 -9.66
C LEU A 215 -24.49 -12.33 -9.87
N PRO A 216 -25.19 -13.26 -9.17
CA PRO A 216 -26.63 -13.41 -9.32
C PRO A 216 -27.39 -12.14 -8.90
N THR A 217 -28.33 -11.70 -9.74
CA THR A 217 -29.17 -10.52 -9.48
C THR A 217 -30.15 -10.70 -8.32
N ALA A 218 -30.30 -11.92 -7.80
CA ALA A 218 -31.12 -12.23 -6.62
C ALA A 218 -30.45 -11.86 -5.29
N LEU A 219 -29.14 -11.57 -5.30
CA LEU A 219 -28.41 -11.12 -4.12
C LEU A 219 -28.51 -9.60 -3.98
N HIS A 220 -28.72 -9.12 -2.75
CA HIS A 220 -28.86 -7.69 -2.47
C HIS A 220 -28.12 -7.29 -1.19
N GLY A 221 -27.93 -5.97 -1.02
CA GLY A 221 -27.34 -5.38 0.17
C GLY A 221 -25.96 -5.95 0.50
N LYS A 222 -25.72 -6.26 1.78
CA LYS A 222 -24.40 -6.69 2.25
C LYS A 222 -23.87 -7.94 1.53
N ALA A 223 -24.69 -8.96 1.33
CA ALA A 223 -24.24 -10.20 0.70
C ALA A 223 -23.74 -9.97 -0.74
N TYR A 224 -24.44 -9.11 -1.48
CA TYR A 224 -24.05 -8.70 -2.84
C TYR A 224 -22.67 -8.04 -2.84
N TYR A 225 -22.48 -6.98 -2.05
CA TYR A 225 -21.23 -6.21 -2.05
C TYR A 225 -20.05 -7.00 -1.44
N GLU A 226 -20.31 -7.86 -0.46
CA GLU A 226 -19.29 -8.76 0.10
C GLU A 226 -18.68 -9.67 -0.97
N ILE A 227 -19.51 -10.31 -1.80
CA ILE A 227 -19.03 -11.21 -2.86
C ILE A 227 -18.40 -10.39 -3.99
N LEU A 228 -19.04 -9.29 -4.39
CA LEU A 228 -18.57 -8.40 -5.45
C LEU A 228 -17.12 -7.95 -5.22
N PHE A 229 -16.81 -7.52 -3.99
CA PHE A 229 -15.51 -6.94 -3.67
C PHE A 229 -14.48 -7.93 -3.11
N TRP A 230 -14.86 -9.18 -2.82
CA TRP A 230 -13.98 -10.14 -2.16
C TRP A 230 -12.70 -10.41 -2.94
N GLY A 231 -12.81 -10.86 -4.19
CA GLY A 231 -11.65 -11.27 -4.99
C GLY A 231 -10.75 -10.09 -5.39
N GLY A 232 -11.34 -9.02 -5.90
CA GLY A 232 -10.57 -7.82 -6.25
C GLY A 232 -9.93 -7.16 -5.02
N GLY A 233 -10.63 -7.16 -3.89
CA GLY A 233 -10.11 -6.67 -2.62
C GLY A 233 -8.88 -7.43 -2.14
N HIS A 234 -8.88 -8.76 -2.21
CA HIS A 234 -7.70 -9.58 -1.88
C HIS A 234 -6.51 -9.26 -2.80
N ALA A 235 -6.73 -9.14 -4.11
CA ALA A 235 -5.68 -8.76 -5.06
C ALA A 235 -5.10 -7.35 -4.78
N LEU A 236 -5.95 -6.39 -4.38
CA LEU A 236 -5.49 -5.06 -3.99
C LEU A 236 -4.62 -5.06 -2.72
N GLN A 237 -4.85 -5.96 -1.76
CA GLN A 237 -3.97 -6.05 -0.58
C GLN A 237 -2.51 -6.38 -0.96
N PHE A 238 -2.30 -7.19 -1.99
CA PHE A 238 -0.96 -7.41 -2.55
C PHE A 238 -0.40 -6.16 -3.22
N THR A 239 -1.23 -5.38 -3.92
CA THR A 239 -0.80 -4.08 -4.48
C THR A 239 -0.21 -3.19 -3.37
N TRP A 240 -0.95 -3.01 -2.29
CA TRP A 240 -0.56 -2.15 -1.16
C TRP A 240 0.71 -2.65 -0.48
N THR A 241 0.81 -3.97 -0.31
CA THR A 241 1.98 -4.63 0.25
C THR A 241 3.21 -4.42 -0.63
N LEU A 242 3.09 -4.63 -1.94
CA LEU A 242 4.20 -4.44 -2.89
C LEU A 242 4.70 -2.99 -2.90
N LEU A 243 3.79 -2.00 -2.91
CA LEU A 243 4.16 -0.59 -2.81
C LEU A 243 4.84 -0.25 -1.47
N MET A 244 4.35 -0.82 -0.36
CA MET A 244 4.96 -0.65 0.95
C MET A 244 6.38 -1.22 0.99
N LEU A 245 6.61 -2.44 0.45
CA LEU A 245 7.92 -3.08 0.42
C LEU A 245 8.92 -2.29 -0.45
N VAL A 246 8.47 -1.75 -1.59
CA VAL A 246 9.27 -0.79 -2.38
C VAL A 246 9.63 0.43 -1.52
N GLY A 247 8.65 1.00 -0.81
CA GLY A 247 8.86 2.13 0.09
C GLY A 247 9.84 1.83 1.22
N TRP A 248 9.78 0.63 1.82
CA TRP A 248 10.70 0.23 2.89
C TRP A 248 12.16 0.18 2.43
N LEU A 249 12.39 -0.48 1.30
CA LEU A 249 13.73 -0.58 0.71
C LEU A 249 14.26 0.80 0.30
N TRP A 250 13.43 1.61 -0.34
CA TRP A 250 13.80 2.95 -0.77
C TRP A 250 14.11 3.88 0.41
N LEU A 251 13.27 3.88 1.44
CA LEU A 251 13.51 4.70 2.64
C LEU A 251 14.74 4.24 3.43
N ALA A 252 15.02 2.94 3.45
CA ALA A 252 16.21 2.40 4.09
C ALA A 252 17.49 2.93 3.40
N SER A 253 17.57 2.78 2.08
CA SER A 253 18.70 3.30 1.28
C SER A 253 18.81 4.82 1.38
N ALA A 254 17.69 5.55 1.36
CA ALA A 254 17.68 7.01 1.51
C ALA A 254 18.19 7.48 2.89
N CYS A 255 18.13 6.63 3.92
CA CYS A 255 18.72 6.87 5.24
C CYS A 255 20.20 6.48 5.33
N GLY A 256 20.84 6.13 4.21
CA GLY A 256 22.21 5.63 4.14
C GLY A 256 22.36 4.15 4.54
N ALA A 257 21.25 3.43 4.76
CA ALA A 257 21.32 2.06 5.24
C ALA A 257 21.57 1.06 4.10
N ARG A 258 22.45 0.10 4.36
CA ARG A 258 22.73 -1.01 3.44
C ARG A 258 21.89 -2.22 3.81
N VAL A 259 20.82 -2.44 3.05
CA VAL A 259 19.94 -3.60 3.28
C VAL A 259 20.71 -4.88 2.93
N PRO A 260 20.80 -5.87 3.84
CA PRO A 260 21.55 -7.12 3.62
C PRO A 260 20.79 -8.11 2.72
N LEU A 261 20.19 -7.63 1.64
CA LEU A 261 19.52 -8.42 0.62
C LEU A 261 20.13 -8.06 -0.73
N SER A 262 20.44 -9.06 -1.55
CA SER A 262 20.84 -8.81 -2.93
C SER A 262 19.61 -8.47 -3.78
N PRO A 263 19.77 -7.75 -4.90
CA PRO A 263 18.62 -7.38 -5.74
C PRO A 263 17.87 -8.59 -6.27
N ARG A 264 18.57 -9.71 -6.53
CA ARG A 264 17.97 -10.99 -6.92
C ARG A 264 17.04 -11.55 -5.85
N VAL A 265 17.45 -11.46 -4.57
CA VAL A 265 16.59 -11.90 -3.46
C VAL A 265 15.39 -10.97 -3.32
N VAL A 266 15.57 -9.66 -3.47
CA VAL A 266 14.44 -8.71 -3.46
C VAL A 266 13.45 -9.00 -4.60
N VAL A 267 13.93 -9.23 -5.82
CA VAL A 267 13.10 -9.64 -6.96
C VAL A 267 12.38 -10.96 -6.65
N LEU A 268 13.05 -11.94 -6.06
CA LEU A 268 12.40 -13.18 -5.62
C LEU A 268 11.28 -12.90 -4.61
N MET A 269 11.48 -12.01 -3.64
CA MET A 269 10.43 -11.65 -2.66
C MET A 269 9.23 -10.99 -3.36
N PHE A 270 9.47 -10.05 -4.27
CA PHE A 270 8.39 -9.45 -5.06
C PHE A 270 7.68 -10.47 -5.96
N ALA A 271 8.43 -11.41 -6.56
CA ALA A 271 7.87 -12.46 -7.41
C ALA A 271 7.00 -13.43 -6.61
N LEU A 272 7.41 -13.81 -5.39
CA LEU A 272 6.59 -14.64 -4.50
C LEU A 272 5.26 -13.96 -4.15
N ALA A 273 5.29 -12.66 -3.82
CA ALA A 273 4.08 -11.89 -3.60
C ALA A 273 3.21 -11.82 -4.87
N LEU A 274 3.81 -11.59 -6.04
CA LEU A 274 3.11 -11.53 -7.32
C LEU A 274 2.46 -12.88 -7.70
N VAL A 275 3.13 -14.00 -7.46
CA VAL A 275 2.56 -15.35 -7.65
C VAL A 275 1.31 -15.53 -6.78
N GLY A 276 1.34 -15.04 -5.54
CA GLY A 276 0.16 -15.02 -4.66
C GLY A 276 -1.03 -14.29 -5.27
N VAL A 277 -0.80 -13.22 -6.04
CA VAL A 277 -1.86 -12.48 -6.74
C VAL A 277 -2.55 -13.33 -7.79
N PHE A 278 -1.80 -14.14 -8.54
CA PHE A 278 -2.34 -14.99 -9.61
C PHE A 278 -3.20 -16.16 -9.10
N ILE A 279 -3.24 -16.41 -7.79
CA ILE A 279 -4.26 -17.28 -7.19
C ILE A 279 -5.66 -16.68 -7.38
N THR A 280 -5.78 -15.35 -7.50
CA THR A 280 -7.07 -14.68 -7.73
C THR A 280 -7.75 -15.16 -9.02
N PRO A 281 -7.18 -14.99 -10.23
CA PRO A 281 -7.81 -15.49 -11.44
C PRO A 281 -7.99 -17.01 -11.45
N TYR A 282 -7.08 -17.77 -10.82
CA TYR A 282 -7.27 -19.21 -10.64
C TYR A 282 -8.54 -19.53 -9.83
N ALA A 283 -8.81 -18.80 -8.74
CA ALA A 283 -10.02 -18.98 -7.94
C ALA A 283 -11.32 -18.72 -8.72
N TYR A 284 -11.33 -17.74 -9.63
CA TYR A 284 -12.48 -17.46 -10.50
C TYR A 284 -12.70 -18.54 -11.57
N LEU A 285 -11.61 -19.19 -12.02
CA LEU A 285 -11.70 -20.29 -12.98
C LEU A 285 -12.09 -21.62 -12.32
N ALA A 286 -11.65 -21.85 -11.08
CA ALA A 286 -11.80 -23.12 -10.40
C ALA A 286 -13.10 -23.25 -9.60
N HIS A 287 -13.65 -22.14 -9.10
CA HIS A 287 -14.79 -22.13 -8.17
C HIS A 287 -15.77 -21.00 -8.48
N ASP A 288 -17.06 -21.27 -8.27
CA ASP A 288 -18.10 -20.24 -8.34
C ASP A 288 -17.84 -19.14 -7.31
N ILE A 289 -18.04 -17.87 -7.69
CA ILE A 289 -17.71 -16.73 -6.83
C ILE A 289 -18.52 -16.69 -5.53
N THR A 290 -19.68 -17.34 -5.49
CA THR A 290 -20.53 -17.45 -4.29
C THR A 290 -20.11 -18.59 -3.37
N SER A 291 -19.18 -19.45 -3.80
CA SER A 291 -18.78 -20.65 -3.07
C SER A 291 -17.82 -20.35 -1.91
N VAL A 292 -17.85 -21.25 -0.91
CA VAL A 292 -16.95 -21.17 0.25
C VAL A 292 -15.50 -21.46 -0.16
N GLU A 293 -15.30 -22.35 -1.14
CA GLU A 293 -13.99 -22.71 -1.70
C GLU A 293 -13.33 -21.49 -2.35
N HIS A 294 -14.07 -20.73 -3.17
CA HIS A 294 -13.59 -19.48 -3.75
C HIS A 294 -13.12 -18.49 -2.66
N ARG A 295 -13.96 -18.28 -1.64
CA ARG A 295 -13.65 -17.38 -0.52
C ARG A 295 -12.41 -17.84 0.25
N ASN A 296 -12.33 -19.13 0.57
CA ASN A 296 -11.25 -19.72 1.35
C ASN A 296 -9.93 -19.72 0.59
N LEU A 297 -9.94 -20.02 -0.71
CA LEU A 297 -8.75 -20.03 -1.55
C LEU A 297 -8.08 -18.65 -1.58
N LEU A 298 -8.87 -17.58 -1.76
CA LEU A 298 -8.37 -16.20 -1.72
C LEU A 298 -7.85 -15.81 -0.34
N THR A 299 -8.54 -16.25 0.72
CA THR A 299 -8.09 -16.02 2.10
C THR A 299 -6.75 -16.71 2.37
N TRP A 300 -6.59 -17.95 1.93
CA TRP A 300 -5.34 -18.71 2.03
C TRP A 300 -4.22 -18.09 1.20
N ALA A 301 -4.53 -17.64 -0.02
CA ALA A 301 -3.58 -16.93 -0.86
C ALA A 301 -2.99 -15.72 -0.15
N MET A 302 -3.81 -14.91 0.53
CA MET A 302 -3.33 -13.76 1.29
C MET A 302 -2.50 -14.18 2.52
N ARG A 303 -2.96 -15.20 3.27
CA ARG A 303 -2.23 -15.72 4.45
C ARG A 303 -0.85 -16.27 4.09
N ALA A 304 -0.76 -17.04 3.01
CA ALA A 304 0.47 -17.72 2.60
C ALA A 304 1.33 -16.90 1.64
N GLY A 305 0.74 -16.06 0.79
CA GLY A 305 1.44 -15.31 -0.26
C GLY A 305 2.09 -14.01 0.22
N GLY A 306 1.57 -13.37 1.27
CA GLY A 306 2.14 -12.13 1.80
C GLY A 306 3.33 -12.34 2.75
N GLY A 307 3.19 -13.28 3.69
CA GLY A 307 4.15 -13.50 4.77
C GLY A 307 5.61 -13.78 4.33
N PRO A 308 5.84 -14.70 3.36
CA PRO A 308 7.20 -15.06 2.92
C PRO A 308 7.99 -13.92 2.30
N ALA A 309 7.34 -12.91 1.73
CA ALA A 309 8.00 -11.73 1.18
C ALA A 309 8.21 -10.65 2.26
N ILE A 310 7.19 -10.41 3.10
CA ILE A 310 7.19 -9.31 4.07
C ILE A 310 8.21 -9.52 5.18
N VAL A 311 8.28 -10.73 5.75
CA VAL A 311 9.11 -10.99 6.94
C VAL A 311 10.60 -10.84 6.63
N PRO A 312 11.17 -11.46 5.57
CA PRO A 312 12.59 -11.31 5.27
C PRO A 312 12.98 -9.86 4.92
N VAL A 313 12.15 -9.16 4.15
CA VAL A 313 12.41 -7.75 3.79
C VAL A 313 12.33 -6.86 5.03
N GLY A 314 11.29 -7.02 5.86
CA GLY A 314 11.13 -6.25 7.10
C GLY A 314 12.30 -6.45 8.08
N LEU A 315 12.72 -7.69 8.30
CA LEU A 315 13.87 -8.00 9.17
C LEU A 315 15.18 -7.41 8.63
N ALA A 316 15.43 -7.54 7.33
CA ALA A 316 16.61 -6.98 6.69
C ALA A 316 16.66 -5.45 6.79
N VAL A 317 15.52 -4.78 6.57
CA VAL A 317 15.40 -3.33 6.67
C VAL A 317 15.59 -2.85 8.12
N VAL A 318 14.97 -3.51 9.10
CA VAL A 318 15.16 -3.17 10.52
C VAL A 318 16.61 -3.35 10.94
N TYR A 319 17.24 -4.47 10.57
CA TYR A 319 18.65 -4.72 10.85
C TYR A 319 19.55 -3.64 10.23
N ALA A 320 19.31 -3.28 8.96
CA ALA A 320 20.07 -2.25 8.26
C ALA A 320 19.92 -0.88 8.95
N ILE A 321 18.71 -0.48 9.33
CA ILE A 321 18.48 0.80 10.01
C ILE A 321 19.09 0.81 11.42
N ALA A 322 18.96 -0.27 12.17
CA ALA A 322 19.50 -0.39 13.52
C ALA A 322 21.04 -0.28 13.56
N THR A 323 21.71 -0.67 12.48
CA THR A 323 23.17 -0.62 12.35
C THR A 323 23.67 0.65 11.65
N THR A 324 22.77 1.49 11.14
CA THR A 324 23.12 2.70 10.38
C THR A 324 23.02 3.95 11.24
N ARG A 325 24.09 4.76 11.27
CA ARG A 325 24.05 6.13 11.80
C ARG A 325 23.55 7.08 10.70
N LEU A 326 22.69 8.03 11.05
CA LEU A 326 22.26 9.04 10.08
C LEU A 326 23.39 10.03 9.82
N ASP A 327 23.58 10.36 8.55
CA ASP A 327 24.52 11.41 8.13
C ASP A 327 23.97 12.82 8.40
N SER A 328 22.65 12.95 8.56
CA SER A 328 21.97 14.22 8.85
C SER A 328 20.69 14.04 9.64
N ASP A 329 20.41 14.98 10.53
CA ASP A 329 19.16 15.04 11.30
C ASP A 329 17.92 15.27 10.42
N THR A 330 18.11 15.82 9.23
CA THR A 330 17.03 16.02 8.24
C THR A 330 16.42 14.70 7.75
N LEU A 331 17.12 13.58 7.92
CA LEU A 331 16.66 12.23 7.55
C LEU A 331 15.88 11.52 8.67
N ARG A 332 15.82 12.10 9.88
CA ARG A 332 15.08 11.52 11.01
C ARG A 332 13.60 11.23 10.70
N PRO A 333 12.86 12.10 9.98
CA PRO A 333 11.46 11.81 9.63
C PRO A 333 11.30 10.58 8.74
N LEU A 334 12.22 10.36 7.78
CA LEU A 334 12.20 9.19 6.89
C LEU A 334 12.43 7.91 7.70
N ARG A 335 13.44 7.91 8.58
CA ARG A 335 13.71 6.79 9.49
C ARG A 335 12.53 6.50 10.42
N ALA A 336 11.91 7.54 10.98
CA ALA A 336 10.76 7.40 11.87
C ALA A 336 9.55 6.81 11.13
N ALA A 337 9.24 7.30 9.93
CA ALA A 337 8.16 6.78 9.09
C ALA A 337 8.39 5.30 8.74
N LEU A 338 9.62 4.93 8.39
CA LEU A 338 10.00 3.54 8.09
C LEU A 338 9.83 2.61 9.30
N LEU A 339 10.40 2.98 10.44
CA LEU A 339 10.30 2.15 11.65
C LEU A 339 8.86 2.04 12.15
N ALA A 340 8.11 3.15 12.16
CA ALA A 340 6.71 3.15 12.56
C ALA A 340 5.84 2.32 11.60
N SER A 341 6.13 2.38 10.29
CA SER A 341 5.49 1.53 9.29
C SER A 341 5.71 0.05 9.58
N VAL A 342 6.97 -0.37 9.77
CA VAL A 342 7.30 -1.78 10.07
C VAL A 342 6.66 -2.23 11.38
N LEU A 343 6.74 -1.42 12.44
CA LEU A 343 6.18 -1.76 13.75
C LEU A 343 4.66 -1.90 13.72
N LEU A 344 3.94 -0.95 13.13
CA LEU A 344 2.48 -1.02 13.04
C LEU A 344 2.03 -2.15 12.13
N PHE A 345 2.71 -2.36 10.99
CA PHE A 345 2.39 -3.46 10.10
C PHE A 345 2.60 -4.83 10.79
N ALA A 346 3.72 -4.98 11.51
CA ALA A 346 4.00 -6.19 12.29
C ALA A 346 2.97 -6.41 13.41
N ALA A 347 2.65 -5.36 14.17
CA ALA A 347 1.62 -5.43 15.22
C ALA A 347 0.25 -5.81 14.63
N GLY A 348 -0.13 -5.20 13.50
CA GLY A 348 -1.33 -5.57 12.74
C GLY A 348 -1.30 -7.05 12.36
N GLY A 349 -0.23 -7.53 11.74
CA GLY A 349 -0.05 -8.93 11.35
C GLY A 349 -0.19 -9.91 12.53
N VAL A 350 0.44 -9.61 13.67
CA VAL A 350 0.33 -10.41 14.90
C VAL A 350 -1.12 -10.46 15.39
N ILE A 351 -1.82 -9.33 15.45
CA ILE A 351 -3.25 -9.29 15.83
C ILE A 351 -4.08 -10.14 14.86
N GLY A 352 -3.74 -10.11 13.56
CA GLY A 352 -4.39 -10.88 12.50
C GLY A 352 -4.38 -12.39 12.73
N ILE A 353 -3.30 -12.93 13.30
CA ILE A 353 -3.17 -14.37 13.66
C ILE A 353 -4.23 -14.79 14.69
N PHE A 354 -4.59 -13.89 15.61
CA PHE A 354 -5.50 -14.16 16.71
C PHE A 354 -6.95 -13.71 16.44
N ILE A 355 -7.30 -13.43 15.19
CA ILE A 355 -8.69 -13.15 14.79
C ILE A 355 -9.50 -14.44 14.86
N GLN A 356 -10.52 -14.44 15.71
CA GLN A 356 -11.54 -15.49 15.81
C GLN A 356 -12.92 -14.83 15.89
N GLY A 357 -13.82 -15.20 14.98
CA GLY A 357 -15.16 -14.59 14.87
C GLY A 357 -15.12 -13.09 14.50
N SER A 358 -16.25 -12.41 14.64
CA SER A 358 -16.39 -10.97 14.38
C SER A 358 -16.21 -10.18 15.68
N ASN A 359 -15.06 -9.53 15.86
CA ASN A 359 -14.77 -8.72 17.06
C ASN A 359 -13.86 -7.52 16.73
N VAL A 360 -13.54 -6.71 17.74
CA VAL A 360 -12.71 -5.50 17.61
C VAL A 360 -11.26 -5.76 17.19
N ARG A 361 -10.79 -7.01 17.17
CA ARG A 361 -9.46 -7.35 16.64
C ARG A 361 -9.39 -7.20 15.12
N ILE A 362 -10.52 -7.38 14.42
CA ILE A 362 -10.58 -7.18 12.97
C ILE A 362 -10.20 -5.73 12.59
N PRO A 363 -10.89 -4.69 13.10
CA PRO A 363 -10.49 -3.33 12.80
C PRO A 363 -9.10 -3.00 13.35
N ALA A 364 -8.68 -3.53 14.52
CA ALA A 364 -7.34 -3.28 15.04
C ALA A 364 -6.23 -3.85 14.13
N HIS A 365 -6.41 -5.07 13.61
CA HIS A 365 -5.53 -5.68 12.61
C HIS A 365 -5.45 -4.83 11.34
N TYR A 366 -6.60 -4.46 10.78
CA TYR A 366 -6.66 -3.65 9.57
C TYR A 366 -6.01 -2.29 9.76
N HIS A 367 -6.25 -1.60 10.89
CA HIS A 367 -5.59 -0.33 11.17
C HIS A 367 -4.08 -0.51 11.27
N GLY A 368 -3.57 -1.54 11.96
CA GLY A 368 -2.13 -1.81 12.02
C GLY A 368 -1.51 -2.01 10.64
N CYS A 369 -2.11 -2.86 9.80
CA CYS A 369 -1.58 -3.14 8.46
C CYS A 369 -1.74 -1.94 7.51
N ILE A 370 -2.93 -1.34 7.42
CA ILE A 370 -3.22 -0.20 6.52
C ILE A 370 -2.41 1.02 6.93
N VAL A 371 -2.37 1.37 8.22
CA VAL A 371 -1.57 2.52 8.68
C VAL A 371 -0.08 2.23 8.50
N GLY A 372 0.35 0.96 8.66
CA GLY A 372 1.69 0.53 8.28
C GLY A 372 2.03 0.89 6.84
N VAL A 373 1.18 0.51 5.87
CA VAL A 373 1.35 0.90 4.46
C VAL A 373 1.35 2.43 4.29
N THR A 374 0.38 3.13 4.90
CA THR A 374 0.28 4.59 4.84
C THR A 374 1.56 5.28 5.30
N LEU A 375 2.17 4.84 6.41
CA LEU A 375 3.39 5.44 6.93
C LEU A 375 4.60 5.22 6.01
N ALA A 376 4.71 4.05 5.36
CA ALA A 376 5.73 3.85 4.34
C ALA A 376 5.54 4.83 3.18
N LEU A 377 4.31 4.97 2.69
CA LEU A 377 3.98 5.85 1.58
C LEU A 377 4.15 7.34 1.94
N MET A 378 3.82 7.76 3.16
CA MET A 378 4.09 9.10 3.68
C MET A 378 5.61 9.36 3.78
N GLY A 379 6.39 8.39 4.25
CA GLY A 379 7.84 8.47 4.26
C GLY A 379 8.40 8.71 2.84
N VAL A 380 7.89 7.96 1.86
CA VAL A 380 8.25 8.14 0.45
C VAL A 380 7.88 9.54 -0.05
N VAL A 381 6.71 10.06 0.32
CA VAL A 381 6.34 11.45 0.00
C VAL A 381 7.38 12.44 0.53
N TYR A 382 7.77 12.34 1.81
CA TYR A 382 8.82 13.19 2.37
C TYR A 382 10.16 13.08 1.64
N LYS A 383 10.52 11.88 1.14
CA LYS A 383 11.71 11.68 0.32
C LYS A 383 11.59 12.35 -1.06
N THR A 384 10.38 12.38 -1.65
CA THR A 384 10.15 12.90 -3.01
C THR A 384 9.84 14.40 -3.08
N LEU A 385 9.34 15.02 -2.01
CA LEU A 385 8.96 16.43 -1.97
C LEU A 385 10.10 17.44 -2.26
N PRO A 386 11.37 17.21 -1.83
CA PRO A 386 12.46 18.14 -2.12
C PRO A 386 12.92 18.15 -3.60
N ALA A 387 12.39 17.26 -4.43
CA ALA A 387 12.83 17.03 -5.80
C ALA A 387 12.08 17.87 -6.83
#